data_AF-A0A8H2WNG2-F1
#
_entry.id   AF-A0A8H2WNG2-F1
#
_cell.length_a   1.000
_cell.length_b   1.000
_cell.length_c   1.000
_cell.angle_alpha   90.00
_cell.angle_beta   90.00
_cell.angle_gamma   90.00
#
_symmetry.space_group_name_H-M   'P 1'
#
loop_
_entity.id
_entity.type
_entity.pdbx_description
1 polymer ?
#
loop_
_entity_poly.entity_id
_entity_poly.type
_entity_poly.pdbx_seq_one_letter_code
_entity_poly.pdbx_strand_id
1 'polypeptide(L)'
;MALLGSFNRSHEPQTFMDLPPEIIVEIATFVTPGDLIYLCRTSKSLRNMFFRRPAASIWRLAQSNVPGLPTCPTAMSEPAYAALLFTPFCSLCGTKTGLPPDPYIRVRLCVFCRDTRVRDVSKYVGADKPEPIYIPTTSSKFLRPRGRGYVDGSRGPYCLREELETGKVFREVMQGTEGWEEQAKEHLRIINEEATQLKAFIRTLSVSDLSWKENMIKAKRESVRNKLRVLGWEQQEIELSDDLKRQWDRIVDVPTPLTERNWAYLEIKLVSLITVSRSQIPDIQEENGED
;
A
#
# COMPACT_ATOMS: atom_id res chain seq x y z
N MET A 1 -31.89 48.56 -37.78
CA MET A 1 -30.49 48.10 -37.66
C MET A 1 -30.14 47.94 -36.19
N ALA A 2 -30.30 46.73 -35.65
CA ALA A 2 -29.79 46.39 -34.32
C ALA A 2 -28.51 45.59 -34.53
N LEU A 3 -27.37 46.19 -34.18
CA LEU A 3 -26.07 45.52 -34.23
C LEU A 3 -26.01 44.49 -33.10
N LEU A 4 -25.93 43.22 -33.50
CA LEU A 4 -25.71 42.08 -32.64
C LEU A 4 -24.38 42.27 -31.88
N GLY A 5 -24.46 42.40 -30.56
CA GLY A 5 -23.31 42.34 -29.68
C GLY A 5 -22.74 40.92 -29.68
N SER A 6 -21.57 40.75 -30.28
CA SER A 6 -20.81 39.52 -30.25
C SER A 6 -20.35 39.21 -28.82
N PHE A 7 -21.14 38.44 -28.08
CA PHE A 7 -20.69 37.81 -26.83
C PHE A 7 -19.80 36.61 -27.15
N ASN A 8 -18.53 36.88 -27.42
CA ASN A 8 -17.51 35.84 -27.45
C ASN A 8 -17.05 35.58 -26.00
N ARG A 9 -17.86 34.85 -25.22
CA ARG A 9 -17.40 34.28 -23.94
C ARG A 9 -16.51 33.09 -24.26
N SER A 10 -15.21 33.32 -24.29
CA SER A 10 -14.25 32.23 -24.08
C SER A 10 -14.52 31.64 -22.70
N HIS A 11 -15.26 30.53 -22.63
CA HIS A 11 -15.39 29.76 -21.40
C HIS A 11 -14.03 29.15 -21.08
N GLU A 12 -13.29 29.79 -20.19
CA GLU A 12 -12.10 29.21 -19.59
C GLU A 12 -12.52 27.92 -18.86
N PRO A 13 -11.84 26.79 -19.09
CA PRO A 13 -12.25 25.53 -18.48
C PRO A 13 -12.10 25.64 -16.96
N GLN A 14 -13.23 25.54 -16.25
CA GLN A 14 -13.24 25.49 -14.79
C GLN A 14 -12.43 24.29 -14.31
N THR A 15 -11.52 24.55 -13.40
CA THR A 15 -10.72 23.54 -12.72
C THR A 15 -11.40 23.12 -11.43
N PHE A 16 -11.05 21.95 -10.90
CA PHE A 16 -11.54 21.49 -9.59
C PHE A 16 -11.26 22.51 -8.47
N MET A 17 -10.18 23.30 -8.60
CA MET A 17 -9.80 24.29 -7.60
C MET A 17 -10.67 25.56 -7.63
N ASP A 18 -11.53 25.72 -8.66
CA ASP A 18 -12.47 26.84 -8.77
C ASP A 18 -13.79 26.58 -8.03
N LEU A 19 -13.98 25.36 -7.51
CA LEU A 19 -15.12 25.03 -6.66
C LEU A 19 -15.02 25.75 -5.30
N PRO A 20 -16.15 26.13 -4.69
CA PRO A 20 -16.15 26.63 -3.32
C PRO A 20 -15.50 25.63 -2.36
N PRO A 21 -14.69 26.08 -1.37
CA PRO A 21 -14.02 25.20 -0.41
C PRO A 21 -14.96 24.21 0.30
N GLU A 22 -16.20 24.63 0.56
CA GLU A 22 -17.23 23.81 1.20
C GLU A 22 -17.60 22.59 0.34
N ILE A 23 -17.69 22.77 -0.98
CA ILE A 23 -17.97 21.69 -1.93
C ILE A 23 -16.77 20.75 -2.03
N ILE A 24 -15.55 21.28 -2.03
CA ILE A 24 -14.32 20.47 -2.01
C ILE A 24 -14.25 19.62 -0.73
N VAL A 25 -14.62 20.20 0.41
CA VAL A 25 -14.70 19.50 1.69
C VAL A 25 -15.77 18.41 1.66
N GLU A 26 -16.97 18.71 1.16
CA GLU A 26 -18.06 17.75 1.02
C GLU A 26 -17.63 16.55 0.17
N ILE A 27 -17.04 16.79 -1.01
CA ILE A 27 -16.48 15.75 -1.88
C ILE A 27 -15.44 14.91 -1.13
N ALA A 28 -14.57 15.55 -0.33
CA ALA A 28 -13.55 14.85 0.44
C ALA A 28 -14.12 13.93 1.54
N THR A 29 -15.38 14.10 1.96
CA THR A 29 -16.02 13.17 2.90
C THR A 29 -16.47 11.86 2.26
N PHE A 30 -16.64 11.82 0.93
CA PHE A 30 -17.09 10.63 0.19
C PHE A 30 -15.95 9.76 -0.35
N VAL A 31 -14.70 10.23 -0.27
CA VAL A 31 -13.55 9.47 -0.77
C VAL A 31 -12.96 8.55 0.29
N THR A 32 -12.13 7.58 -0.13
CA THR A 32 -11.37 6.78 0.84
C THR A 32 -10.22 7.62 1.44
N PRO A 33 -9.66 7.23 2.60
CA PRO A 33 -8.53 7.95 3.19
C PRO A 33 -7.28 7.91 2.30
N GLY A 34 -7.11 6.85 1.51
CA GLY A 34 -6.03 6.73 0.53
C GLY A 34 -6.17 7.77 -0.58
N ASP A 35 -7.37 7.88 -1.16
CA ASP A 35 -7.67 8.86 -2.20
C ASP A 35 -7.47 10.29 -1.68
N LEU A 36 -7.89 10.57 -0.45
CA LEU A 36 -7.68 11.88 0.18
C LEU A 36 -6.20 12.22 0.32
N ILE A 37 -5.34 11.26 0.68
CA ILE A 37 -3.88 11.46 0.69
C ILE A 37 -3.35 11.77 -0.72
N TYR A 38 -3.81 11.04 -1.74
CA TYR A 38 -3.36 11.28 -3.12
C TYR A 38 -3.85 12.64 -3.63
N LEU A 39 -5.09 13.02 -3.33
CA LEU A 39 -5.64 14.34 -3.63
C LEU A 39 -4.80 15.46 -3.00
N CYS A 40 -4.40 15.31 -1.75
CA CYS A 40 -3.50 16.27 -1.08
C CYS A 40 -2.11 16.35 -1.73
N ARG A 41 -1.68 15.36 -2.50
CA ARG A 41 -0.38 15.37 -3.20
C ARG A 41 -0.44 16.05 -4.55
N THR A 42 -1.61 16.27 -5.13
CA THR A 42 -1.74 16.95 -6.43
C THR A 42 -1.72 18.47 -6.30
N SER A 43 -2.12 19.02 -5.15
CA SER A 43 -2.25 20.47 -4.95
C SER A 43 -1.79 20.92 -3.56
N LYS A 44 -0.96 21.97 -3.52
CA LYS A 44 -0.56 22.63 -2.27
C LYS A 44 -1.76 23.21 -1.50
N SER A 45 -2.78 23.68 -2.23
CA SER A 45 -4.00 24.22 -1.62
C SER A 45 -4.79 23.13 -0.90
N LEU A 46 -5.01 21.98 -1.55
CA LEU A 46 -5.69 20.82 -0.95
C LEU A 46 -4.90 20.27 0.24
N ARG A 47 -3.56 20.18 0.11
CA ARG A 47 -2.70 19.82 1.25
C ARG A 47 -2.92 20.76 2.43
N ASN A 48 -2.90 22.07 2.20
CA ASN A 48 -3.08 23.07 3.24
C ASN A 48 -4.49 23.03 3.85
N MET A 49 -5.51 22.63 3.08
CA MET A 49 -6.88 22.47 3.55
C MET A 49 -7.03 21.25 4.48
N PHE A 50 -6.52 20.09 4.05
CA PHE A 50 -6.80 18.82 4.72
C PHE A 50 -5.74 18.38 5.76
N PHE A 51 -4.52 18.93 5.76
CA PHE A 51 -3.49 18.58 6.77
C PHE A 51 -3.51 19.46 8.02
N ARG A 52 -4.62 20.15 8.30
CA ARG A 52 -4.80 20.97 9.51
C ARG A 52 -5.65 20.23 10.54
N ARG A 53 -5.46 20.55 11.83
CA ARG A 53 -6.24 19.96 12.94
C ARG A 53 -7.77 20.04 12.75
N PRO A 54 -8.36 21.14 12.23
CA PRO A 54 -9.81 21.21 12.02
C PRO A 54 -10.34 20.21 10.98
N ALA A 55 -9.50 19.73 10.07
CA ALA A 55 -9.91 18.75 9.06
C ALA A 55 -10.04 17.32 9.61
N ALA A 56 -9.75 17.09 10.90
CA ALA A 56 -9.82 15.76 11.51
C ALA A 56 -11.19 15.08 11.32
N SER A 57 -12.29 15.84 11.37
CA SER A 57 -13.64 15.32 11.10
C SER A 57 -13.78 14.79 9.67
N ILE A 58 -13.22 15.48 8.69
CA ILE A 58 -13.21 15.08 7.27
C ILE A 58 -12.48 13.75 7.12
N TRP A 59 -11.32 13.60 7.77
CA TRP A 59 -10.59 12.33 7.75
C TRP A 59 -11.35 11.19 8.41
N ARG A 60 -12.06 11.43 9.52
CA ARG A 60 -12.90 10.41 10.17
C ARG A 60 -14.07 9.99 9.29
N LEU A 61 -14.69 10.93 8.58
CA LEU A 61 -15.71 10.62 7.58
C LEU A 61 -15.13 9.79 6.43
N ALA A 62 -13.99 10.20 5.88
CA ALA A 62 -13.29 9.42 4.85
C ALA A 62 -12.93 8.01 5.35
N GLN A 63 -12.54 7.85 6.62
CA GLN A 63 -12.26 6.55 7.24
C GLN A 63 -13.51 5.68 7.34
N SER A 64 -14.69 6.28 7.61
CA SER A 64 -15.96 5.54 7.66
C SER A 64 -16.37 4.90 6.32
N ASN A 65 -15.80 5.39 5.20
CA ASN A 65 -15.99 4.79 3.88
C ASN A 65 -15.22 3.48 3.68
N VAL A 66 -14.41 3.04 4.65
CA VAL A 66 -13.66 1.79 4.59
C VAL A 66 -14.24 0.78 5.61
N PRO A 67 -15.03 -0.21 5.15
CA PRO A 67 -15.62 -1.19 6.04
C PRO A 67 -14.58 -1.96 6.85
N GLY A 68 -14.82 -2.07 8.16
CA GLY A 68 -13.96 -2.81 9.08
C GLY A 68 -12.62 -2.12 9.42
N LEU A 69 -12.42 -0.87 8.99
CA LEU A 69 -11.26 -0.08 9.40
C LEU A 69 -11.32 0.21 10.90
N PRO A 70 -10.29 -0.17 11.70
CA PRO A 70 -10.23 0.19 13.10
C PRO A 70 -10.20 1.71 13.30
N THR A 71 -10.59 2.16 14.48
CA THR A 71 -10.46 3.55 14.86
C THR A 71 -8.99 3.98 14.81
N CYS A 72 -8.76 5.26 14.49
CA CYS A 72 -7.41 5.82 14.50
C CYS A 72 -6.76 5.61 15.89
N PRO A 73 -5.60 4.94 15.99
CA PRO A 73 -4.97 4.67 17.27
C PRO A 73 -4.66 5.94 18.06
N THR A 74 -4.68 5.83 19.39
CA THR A 74 -4.34 6.92 20.31
C THR A 74 -2.92 7.46 20.00
N ALA A 75 -2.66 8.76 20.13
CA ALA A 75 -1.38 9.38 19.78
C ALA A 75 -0.96 9.30 18.29
N MET A 76 -1.89 8.98 17.38
CA MET A 76 -1.70 9.11 15.94
C MET A 76 -2.72 10.10 15.36
N SER A 77 -2.29 10.90 14.38
CA SER A 77 -3.21 11.76 13.61
C SER A 77 -3.87 10.99 12.48
N GLU A 78 -5.10 11.37 12.13
CA GLU A 78 -5.89 10.73 11.09
C GLU A 78 -5.20 10.71 9.70
N PRO A 79 -4.50 11.78 9.26
CA PRO A 79 -3.71 11.73 8.02
C PRO A 79 -2.53 10.75 8.10
N ALA A 80 -1.87 10.66 9.26
CA ALA A 80 -0.76 9.72 9.45
C ALA A 80 -1.26 8.26 9.44
N TYR A 81 -2.42 8.01 10.05
CA TYR A 81 -3.09 6.72 10.03
C TYR A 81 -3.48 6.30 8.61
N ALA A 82 -4.09 7.22 7.85
CA ALA A 82 -4.41 6.99 6.45
C ALA A 82 -3.16 6.71 5.60
N ALA A 83 -2.09 7.50 5.80
CA ALA A 83 -0.83 7.31 5.10
C ALA A 83 -0.18 5.96 5.39
N LEU A 84 -0.22 5.50 6.65
CA LEU A 84 0.32 4.21 7.08
C LEU A 84 -0.35 3.04 6.33
N LEU A 85 -1.67 3.07 6.24
CA LEU A 85 -2.47 1.96 5.70
C LEU A 85 -2.56 1.99 4.17
N PHE A 86 -2.86 3.14 3.59
CA PHE A 86 -3.28 3.24 2.19
C PHE A 86 -2.18 3.77 1.25
N THR A 87 -0.97 3.99 1.75
CA THR A 87 0.14 4.44 0.90
C THR A 87 1.39 3.58 1.03
N PRO A 88 2.16 3.40 -0.07
CA PRO A 88 3.35 2.56 -0.08
C PRO A 88 4.62 3.35 0.27
N PHE A 89 4.55 4.39 1.10
CA PHE A 89 5.69 5.26 1.40
C PHE A 89 6.23 5.04 2.80
N CYS A 90 7.55 5.12 2.94
CA CYS A 90 8.21 5.09 4.24
C CYS A 90 7.73 6.27 5.09
N SER A 91 7.29 6.00 6.31
CA SER A 91 6.82 7.02 7.27
C SER A 91 7.92 7.99 7.67
N LEU A 92 9.20 7.61 7.54
CA LEU A 92 10.33 8.45 7.96
C LEU A 92 10.96 9.25 6.81
N CYS A 93 11.27 8.59 5.69
CA CYS A 93 11.99 9.24 4.58
C CYS A 93 11.12 9.51 3.35
N GLY A 94 9.86 9.05 3.32
CA GLY A 94 8.96 9.23 2.18
C GLY A 94 9.28 8.37 0.95
N THR A 95 10.34 7.55 0.97
CA THR A 95 10.68 6.67 -0.15
C THR A 95 9.63 5.57 -0.32
N LYS A 96 9.26 5.25 -1.56
CA LYS A 96 8.35 4.14 -1.87
C LYS A 96 8.96 2.81 -1.41
N THR A 97 8.16 1.96 -0.78
CA THR A 97 8.56 0.65 -0.26
C THR A 97 7.42 -0.34 -0.41
N GLY A 98 7.75 -1.57 -0.84
CA GLY A 98 6.80 -2.70 -0.87
C GLY A 98 6.65 -3.40 0.49
N LEU A 99 7.35 -2.94 1.52
CA LEU A 99 7.27 -3.54 2.85
C LEU A 99 5.94 -3.16 3.53
N PRO A 100 5.31 -4.11 4.26
CA PRO A 100 4.07 -3.83 4.98
C PRO A 100 4.30 -2.82 6.11
N PRO A 101 3.25 -2.10 6.54
CA PRO A 101 3.33 -1.24 7.72
C PRO A 101 3.44 -2.12 8.97
N ASP A 102 4.10 -1.60 10.00
CA ASP A 102 4.11 -2.23 11.32
C ASP A 102 3.00 -1.65 12.20
N PRO A 103 2.08 -2.48 12.73
CA PRO A 103 0.97 -1.98 13.53
C PRO A 103 1.35 -1.65 14.98
N TYR A 104 2.46 -2.15 15.50
CA TYR A 104 2.86 -1.96 16.90
C TYR A 104 3.62 -0.65 17.06
N ILE A 105 4.64 -0.42 16.22
CA ILE A 105 5.39 0.85 16.20
C ILE A 105 4.80 1.87 15.21
N ARG A 106 3.68 1.51 14.56
CA ARG A 106 2.81 2.38 13.76
C ARG A 106 3.51 3.14 12.64
N VAL A 107 4.48 2.50 12.00
CA VAL A 107 5.24 3.06 10.87
C VAL A 107 5.41 2.05 9.75
N ARG A 108 5.48 2.54 8.52
CA ARG A 108 5.99 1.78 7.37
C ARG A 108 7.44 2.17 7.16
N LEU A 109 8.35 1.21 7.24
CA LEU A 109 9.78 1.48 7.05
C LEU A 109 10.26 0.87 5.74
N CYS A 110 10.97 1.67 4.93
CA CYS A 110 11.84 1.11 3.90
C CYS A 110 12.99 0.34 4.55
N VAL A 111 13.72 -0.44 3.76
CA VAL A 111 14.84 -1.27 4.23
C VAL A 111 15.87 -0.43 4.97
N PHE A 112 16.32 0.65 4.35
CA PHE A 112 17.32 1.54 4.92
C PHE A 112 16.89 2.13 6.28
N CYS A 113 15.67 2.67 6.37
CA CYS A 113 15.15 3.20 7.63
C CYS A 113 14.97 2.10 8.67
N ARG A 114 14.51 0.91 8.27
CA ARG A 114 14.40 -0.23 9.17
C ARG A 114 15.75 -0.60 9.77
N ASP A 115 16.82 -0.59 8.97
CA ASP A 115 18.14 -1.03 9.43
C ASP A 115 18.86 0.04 10.26
N THR A 116 18.56 1.32 10.01
CA THR A 116 19.27 2.44 10.66
C THR A 116 18.51 3.04 11.86
N ARG A 117 17.17 3.01 11.83
CA ARG A 117 16.30 3.74 12.79
C ARG A 117 15.65 2.89 13.86
N VAL A 118 15.68 1.56 13.76
CA VAL A 118 15.12 0.71 14.82
C VAL A 118 16.20 0.23 15.79
N ARG A 119 15.78 -0.06 17.03
CA ARG A 119 16.65 -0.62 18.07
C ARG A 119 15.97 -1.83 18.69
N ASP A 120 16.78 -2.84 18.98
CA ASP A 120 16.36 -4.02 19.70
C ASP A 120 16.21 -3.69 21.19
N VAL A 121 14.97 -3.77 21.67
CA VAL A 121 14.58 -3.47 23.05
C VAL A 121 15.19 -4.48 24.02
N SER A 122 15.40 -5.74 23.62
CA SER A 122 15.95 -6.78 24.49
C SER A 122 17.38 -6.47 24.99
N LYS A 123 18.09 -5.56 24.32
CA LYS A 123 19.40 -5.07 24.79
C LYS A 123 19.28 -4.15 26.00
N TYR A 124 18.09 -3.66 26.31
CA TYR A 124 17.84 -2.67 27.35
C TYR A 124 16.87 -3.15 28.44
N VAL A 125 16.34 -4.38 28.31
CA VAL A 125 15.38 -5.00 29.26
C VAL A 125 15.82 -6.45 29.57
N GLY A 126 15.58 -7.00 30.76
CA GLY A 126 16.11 -8.31 31.19
C GLY A 126 16.18 -8.48 32.71
N ALA A 127 16.74 -9.59 33.22
CA ALA A 127 16.77 -9.88 34.65
C ALA A 127 17.48 -8.80 35.50
N ASP A 128 18.59 -8.25 34.97
CA ASP A 128 19.35 -7.16 35.60
C ASP A 128 19.00 -5.78 35.03
N LYS A 129 17.94 -5.67 34.22
CA LYS A 129 17.58 -4.45 33.50
C LYS A 129 16.12 -4.10 33.72
N PRO A 130 15.72 -2.84 33.59
CA PRO A 130 14.34 -2.46 33.88
C PRO A 130 13.36 -3.07 32.88
N GLU A 131 12.11 -3.29 33.30
CA GLU A 131 11.08 -3.91 32.48
C GLU A 131 10.78 -3.12 31.18
N PRO A 132 10.17 -3.74 30.16
CA PRO A 132 9.81 -3.07 28.90
C PRO A 132 9.00 -1.79 29.07
N ILE A 133 8.16 -1.72 30.09
CA ILE A 133 7.39 -0.53 30.44
C ILE A 133 8.25 0.72 30.65
N TYR A 134 9.50 0.50 31.01
CA TYR A 134 10.40 1.58 31.33
C TYR A 134 11.17 2.12 30.11
N ILE A 135 11.16 1.52 28.90
CA ILE A 135 12.13 1.93 27.86
C ILE A 135 11.68 1.92 26.39
N PRO A 136 10.52 1.37 25.98
CA PRO A 136 9.68 2.11 25.02
C PRO A 136 8.16 1.79 25.10
N THR A 137 7.30 2.77 24.79
CA THR A 137 5.83 2.59 24.78
C THR A 137 5.32 1.74 23.61
N THR A 138 6.12 1.50 22.57
CA THR A 138 5.76 0.62 21.47
C THR A 138 6.94 -0.27 21.09
N SER A 139 6.66 -1.56 20.82
CA SER A 139 7.70 -2.45 20.28
C SER A 139 7.09 -3.57 19.45
N SER A 140 7.78 -3.94 18.37
CA SER A 140 7.33 -4.92 17.39
C SER A 140 8.23 -6.13 17.34
N LYS A 141 7.63 -7.32 17.35
CA LYS A 141 8.30 -8.59 16.99
C LYS A 141 8.24 -8.89 15.48
N PHE A 142 7.52 -8.07 14.71
CA PHE A 142 7.28 -8.25 13.27
C PHE A 142 8.32 -7.55 12.41
N LEU A 143 8.97 -6.51 12.94
CA LEU A 143 10.08 -5.85 12.27
C LEU A 143 11.36 -6.64 12.44
N ARG A 144 12.01 -6.96 11.31
CA ARG A 144 13.35 -7.56 11.28
C ARG A 144 14.21 -6.78 10.28
N PRO A 145 15.25 -6.06 10.74
CA PRO A 145 16.27 -5.46 9.88
C PRO A 145 16.98 -6.50 8.98
N ARG A 146 17.44 -6.07 7.80
CA ARG A 146 18.23 -6.91 6.87
C ARG A 146 19.73 -6.69 7.11
N GLY A 147 20.31 -7.53 7.98
CA GLY A 147 21.77 -7.58 8.28
C GLY A 147 22.17 -6.70 9.47
N ARG A 148 23.19 -7.02 10.29
CA ARG A 148 24.15 -8.13 10.35
C ARG A 148 23.95 -8.88 11.67
N GLY A 149 24.06 -10.20 11.58
CA GLY A 149 24.45 -11.04 12.70
C GLY A 149 23.32 -11.79 13.41
N TYR A 150 23.07 -13.01 12.95
CA TYR A 150 22.84 -14.14 13.86
C TYR A 150 24.11 -14.40 14.69
N VAL A 151 24.58 -13.39 15.43
CA VAL A 151 25.82 -13.45 16.21
C VAL A 151 25.51 -13.32 17.70
N ASP A 152 24.35 -12.77 18.10
CA ASP A 152 23.90 -12.74 19.52
C ASP A 152 22.54 -13.41 19.79
N GLY A 153 21.83 -13.91 18.76
CA GLY A 153 20.53 -14.58 18.94
C GLY A 153 19.34 -13.66 19.24
N SER A 154 19.49 -12.34 19.15
CA SER A 154 18.41 -11.39 19.35
C SER A 154 17.21 -11.62 18.41
N ARG A 155 16.01 -11.67 19.01
CA ARG A 155 14.72 -11.86 18.32
C ARG A 155 13.81 -10.64 18.44
N GLY A 156 14.36 -9.48 18.84
CA GLY A 156 13.56 -8.32 19.26
C GLY A 156 12.95 -8.50 20.65
N PRO A 157 11.93 -7.69 21.02
CA PRO A 157 11.17 -6.79 20.17
C PRO A 157 11.94 -5.52 19.76
N TYR A 158 11.50 -4.84 18.71
CA TYR A 158 12.15 -3.64 18.16
C TYR A 158 11.28 -2.39 18.31
N CYS A 159 11.89 -1.25 18.63
CA CYS A 159 11.23 0.06 18.68
C CYS A 159 11.98 1.06 17.78
N LEU A 160 11.39 2.25 17.58
CA LEU A 160 12.12 3.36 16.97
C LEU A 160 13.20 3.87 17.94
N ARG A 161 14.35 4.26 17.40
CA ARG A 161 15.43 4.86 18.21
C ARG A 161 14.93 6.07 18.97
N GLU A 162 14.16 6.93 18.32
CA GLU A 162 13.63 8.16 18.89
C GLU A 162 12.66 7.87 20.06
N GLU A 163 11.84 6.83 19.94
CA GLU A 163 10.95 6.37 21.03
C GLU A 163 11.73 5.75 22.19
N LEU A 164 12.79 4.99 21.90
CA LEU A 164 13.68 4.44 22.92
C LEU A 164 14.32 5.55 23.76
N GLU A 165 14.90 6.57 23.11
CA GLU A 165 15.54 7.67 23.84
C GLU A 165 14.51 8.50 24.62
N THR A 166 13.33 8.74 24.05
CA THR A 166 12.23 9.43 24.76
C THR A 166 11.76 8.62 25.97
N GLY A 167 11.64 7.29 25.84
CA GLY A 167 11.26 6.40 26.92
C GLY A 167 12.26 6.39 28.08
N LYS A 168 13.57 6.45 27.80
CA LYS A 168 14.61 6.58 28.82
C LYS A 168 14.47 7.88 29.62
N VAL A 169 14.31 9.01 28.94
CA VAL A 169 14.15 10.31 29.60
C VAL A 169 12.86 10.34 30.41
N PHE A 170 11.76 9.84 29.84
CA PHE A 170 10.47 9.78 30.53
C PHE A 170 10.56 8.96 31.82
N ARG A 171 11.25 7.82 31.79
CA ARG A 171 11.54 7.02 32.99
C ARG A 171 12.25 7.83 34.05
N GLU A 172 13.35 8.49 33.71
CA GLU A 172 14.16 9.25 34.67
C GLU A 172 13.33 10.33 35.38
N VAL A 173 12.43 10.99 34.63
CA VAL A 173 11.52 12.00 35.16
C VAL A 173 10.44 11.39 36.07
N MET A 174 9.91 10.22 35.71
CA MET A 174 8.80 9.60 36.43
C MET A 174 9.26 8.75 37.63
N GLN A 175 10.56 8.44 37.74
CA GLN A 175 11.11 7.62 38.82
C GLN A 175 10.73 8.19 40.19
N GLY A 176 10.03 7.38 41.01
CA GLY A 176 9.57 7.78 42.34
C GLY A 176 8.23 8.52 42.39
N THR A 177 7.57 8.73 41.24
CA THR A 177 6.16 9.14 41.22
C THR A 177 5.30 8.00 41.76
N GLU A 178 4.18 8.27 42.41
CA GLU A 178 3.26 7.22 42.86
C GLU A 178 2.30 6.84 41.71
N GLY A 179 2.10 5.54 41.47
CA GLY A 179 1.09 5.02 40.51
C GLY A 179 1.41 5.19 39.02
N TRP A 180 2.57 5.74 38.65
CA TRP A 180 2.93 5.91 37.24
C TRP A 180 3.19 4.57 36.52
N GLU A 181 3.66 3.55 37.25
CA GLU A 181 3.89 2.21 36.69
C GLU A 181 2.57 1.60 36.23
N GLU A 182 1.52 1.66 37.05
CA GLU A 182 0.18 1.19 36.71
C GLU A 182 -0.37 1.95 35.49
N GLN A 183 -0.21 3.27 35.46
CA GLN A 183 -0.63 4.10 34.32
C GLN A 183 0.10 3.71 33.02
N ALA A 184 1.41 3.47 33.10
CA ALA A 184 2.19 3.06 31.95
C ALA A 184 1.85 1.61 31.51
N LYS A 185 1.50 0.70 32.43
CA LYS A 185 1.02 -0.67 32.11
C LYS A 185 -0.30 -0.59 31.35
N GLU A 186 -1.22 0.25 31.82
CA GLU A 186 -2.51 0.44 31.17
C GLU A 186 -2.37 1.08 29.78
N HIS A 187 -1.53 2.12 29.66
CA HIS A 187 -1.24 2.73 28.37
C HIS A 187 -0.66 1.73 27.36
N LEU A 188 0.27 0.87 27.80
CA LEU A 188 0.81 -0.21 26.98
C LEU A 188 -0.23 -1.24 26.59
N ARG A 189 -1.16 -1.57 27.49
CA ARG A 189 -2.27 -2.49 27.21
C ARG A 189 -3.14 -1.94 26.08
N ILE A 190 -3.53 -0.66 26.16
CA ILE A 190 -4.32 0.03 25.14
C ILE A 190 -3.58 0.03 23.79
N ILE A 191 -2.31 0.44 23.77
CA ILE A 191 -1.50 0.47 22.55
C ILE A 191 -1.42 -0.90 21.88
N ASN A 192 -1.22 -1.97 22.67
CA ASN A 192 -1.11 -3.33 22.16
C ASN A 192 -2.45 -3.87 21.63
N GLU A 193 -3.56 -3.47 22.24
CA GLU A 193 -4.90 -3.82 21.79
C GLU A 193 -5.21 -3.13 20.45
N GLU A 194 -4.97 -1.82 20.34
CA GLU A 194 -5.07 -1.06 19.09
C GLU A 194 -4.19 -1.67 17.98
N ALA A 195 -2.93 -2.02 18.31
CA ALA A 195 -2.02 -2.66 17.37
C ALA A 195 -2.52 -4.04 16.90
N THR A 196 -3.17 -4.80 17.78
CA THR A 196 -3.73 -6.12 17.44
C THR A 196 -4.90 -6.00 16.47
N GLN A 197 -5.81 -5.05 16.71
CA GLN A 197 -6.90 -4.74 15.79
C GLN A 197 -6.37 -4.27 14.43
N LEU A 198 -5.41 -3.35 14.45
CA LEU A 198 -4.77 -2.84 13.23
C LEU A 198 -4.07 -3.94 12.44
N LYS A 199 -3.38 -4.86 13.12
CA LYS A 199 -2.75 -6.02 12.48
C LYS A 199 -3.76 -6.94 11.82
N ALA A 200 -4.90 -7.19 12.45
CA ALA A 200 -5.97 -7.99 11.86
C ALA A 200 -6.48 -7.33 10.57
N PHE A 201 -6.71 -6.02 10.60
CA PHE A 201 -7.15 -5.27 9.42
C PHE A 201 -6.10 -5.20 8.31
N ILE A 202 -4.81 -5.01 8.62
CA ILE A 202 -3.74 -5.06 7.61
C ILE A 202 -3.71 -6.41 6.88
N ARG A 203 -3.99 -7.51 7.60
CA ARG A 203 -4.09 -8.84 6.98
C ARG A 203 -5.30 -8.93 6.05
N THR A 204 -6.46 -8.42 6.45
CA THR A 204 -7.65 -8.43 5.57
C THR A 204 -7.39 -7.62 4.31
N LEU A 205 -6.80 -6.42 4.42
CA LEU A 205 -6.39 -5.62 3.25
C LEU A 205 -5.43 -6.38 2.33
N SER A 206 -4.44 -7.08 2.91
CA SER A 206 -3.47 -7.85 2.12
C SER A 206 -4.13 -9.00 1.37
N VAL A 207 -5.06 -9.72 2.02
CA VAL A 207 -5.82 -10.81 1.39
C VAL A 207 -6.73 -10.27 0.29
N SER A 208 -7.44 -9.17 0.53
CA SER A 208 -8.28 -8.51 -0.46
C SER A 208 -7.50 -8.01 -1.67
N ASP A 209 -6.32 -7.40 -1.47
CA ASP A 209 -5.44 -6.95 -2.56
C ASP A 209 -4.92 -8.12 -3.41
N LEU A 210 -4.51 -9.23 -2.77
CA LEU A 210 -4.10 -10.45 -3.47
C LEU A 210 -5.26 -11.04 -4.29
N SER A 211 -6.43 -11.22 -3.66
CA SER A 211 -7.63 -11.74 -4.33
C SER A 211 -8.07 -10.86 -5.50
N TRP A 212 -8.08 -9.54 -5.32
CA TRP A 212 -8.41 -8.60 -6.38
C TRP A 212 -7.43 -8.68 -7.55
N LYS A 213 -6.12 -8.76 -7.28
CA LYS A 213 -5.09 -8.96 -8.32
C LYS A 213 -5.29 -10.27 -9.07
N GLU A 214 -5.54 -11.37 -8.36
CA GLU A 214 -5.81 -12.69 -8.96
C GLU A 214 -7.06 -12.65 -9.85
N ASN A 215 -8.15 -12.05 -9.38
CA ASN A 215 -9.38 -11.93 -10.15
C ASN A 215 -9.18 -11.08 -11.41
N MET A 216 -8.42 -9.99 -11.32
CA MET A 216 -8.11 -9.16 -12.49
C MET A 216 -7.19 -9.89 -13.49
N ILE A 217 -6.21 -10.66 -13.02
CA ILE A 217 -5.37 -11.52 -13.88
C ILE A 217 -6.24 -12.56 -14.60
N LYS A 218 -7.16 -13.23 -13.88
CA LYS A 218 -8.11 -14.19 -14.47
C LYS A 218 -8.99 -13.54 -15.55
N ALA A 219 -9.61 -12.40 -15.24
CA ALA A 219 -10.45 -11.67 -16.18
C ALA A 219 -9.67 -11.21 -17.43
N LYS A 220 -8.42 -10.75 -17.24
CA LYS A 220 -7.53 -10.38 -18.35
C LYS A 220 -7.15 -11.59 -19.20
N ARG A 221 -6.78 -12.72 -18.58
CA ARG A 221 -6.47 -13.98 -19.31
C ARG A 221 -7.63 -14.42 -20.19
N GLU A 222 -8.84 -14.38 -19.66
CA GLU A 222 -10.06 -14.71 -20.40
C GLU A 222 -10.31 -13.73 -21.55
N SER A 223 -10.19 -12.43 -21.31
CA SER A 223 -10.36 -11.39 -22.33
C SER A 223 -9.33 -11.53 -23.47
N VAL A 224 -8.06 -11.78 -23.13
CA VAL A 224 -6.99 -12.00 -24.11
C VAL A 224 -7.30 -13.23 -24.97
N ARG A 225 -7.72 -14.34 -24.36
CA ARG A 225 -8.11 -15.56 -25.09
C ARG A 225 -9.27 -15.30 -26.04
N ASN A 226 -10.31 -14.60 -25.58
CA ASN A 226 -11.45 -14.24 -26.41
C ASN A 226 -11.06 -13.36 -27.59
N LYS A 227 -10.20 -12.36 -27.39
CA LYS A 227 -9.73 -11.49 -28.48
C LYS A 227 -8.88 -12.25 -29.51
N LEU A 228 -7.99 -13.15 -29.06
CA LEU A 228 -7.21 -13.99 -29.97
C LEU A 228 -8.08 -14.95 -30.79
N ARG A 229 -9.12 -15.52 -30.17
CA ARG A 229 -10.10 -16.34 -30.88
C ARG A 229 -10.83 -15.55 -31.97
N VAL A 230 -11.18 -14.28 -31.73
CA VAL A 230 -11.78 -13.41 -32.76
C VAL A 230 -10.80 -13.13 -33.90
N LEU A 231 -9.50 -13.08 -33.61
CA LEU A 231 -8.44 -12.95 -34.61
C LEU A 231 -8.12 -14.27 -35.35
N GLY A 232 -8.83 -15.36 -35.03
CA GLY A 232 -8.69 -16.65 -35.71
C GLY A 232 -7.67 -17.60 -35.09
N TRP A 233 -7.13 -17.31 -33.91
CA TRP A 233 -6.21 -18.22 -33.21
C TRP A 233 -6.98 -19.27 -32.41
N GLU A 234 -6.68 -20.55 -32.66
CA GLU A 234 -7.32 -21.67 -31.96
C GLU A 234 -6.59 -22.02 -30.65
N GLN A 235 -7.32 -22.69 -29.74
CA GLN A 235 -6.82 -22.98 -28.40
C GLN A 235 -5.54 -23.84 -28.39
N GLN A 236 -5.41 -24.73 -29.38
CA GLN A 236 -4.26 -25.63 -29.56
C GLN A 236 -3.02 -24.86 -30.05
N GLU A 237 -3.19 -23.79 -30.82
CA GLU A 237 -2.09 -22.94 -31.29
C GLU A 237 -1.49 -22.08 -30.17
N ILE A 238 -2.19 -21.97 -29.03
CA ILE A 238 -1.76 -21.23 -27.84
C ILE A 238 -1.03 -22.17 -26.85
N GLU A 239 -0.80 -23.43 -27.20
CA GLU A 239 0.07 -24.34 -26.45
C GLU A 239 1.54 -23.97 -26.71
N LEU A 240 2.03 -23.06 -25.88
CA LEU A 240 3.39 -22.55 -25.92
C LEU A 240 4.34 -23.48 -25.15
N SER A 241 5.57 -23.62 -25.65
CA SER A 241 6.67 -24.20 -24.87
C SER A 241 6.90 -23.44 -23.55
N ASP A 242 7.53 -24.08 -22.56
CA ASP A 242 7.71 -23.50 -21.21
C ASP A 242 8.36 -22.10 -21.22
N ASP A 243 9.33 -21.86 -22.11
CA ASP A 243 10.01 -20.56 -22.21
C ASP A 243 9.12 -19.48 -22.82
N LEU A 244 8.38 -19.81 -23.89
CA LEU A 244 7.41 -18.90 -24.49
C LEU A 244 6.23 -18.66 -23.55
N LYS A 245 5.84 -19.66 -22.77
CA LYS A 245 4.80 -19.57 -21.74
C LYS A 245 5.21 -18.62 -20.61
N ARG A 246 6.47 -18.67 -20.15
CA ARG A 246 6.99 -17.69 -19.17
C ARG A 246 6.98 -16.26 -19.71
N GLN A 247 7.31 -16.07 -20.99
CA GLN A 247 7.23 -14.75 -21.63
C GLN A 247 5.79 -14.26 -21.74
N TRP A 248 4.88 -15.16 -22.11
CA TRP A 248 3.45 -14.91 -22.14
C TRP A 248 2.92 -14.48 -20.77
N ASP A 249 3.19 -15.25 -19.72
CA ASP A 249 2.68 -14.98 -18.38
C ASP A 249 3.22 -13.63 -17.86
N ARG A 250 4.48 -13.25 -18.17
CA ARG A 250 5.00 -11.90 -17.84
C ARG A 250 4.23 -10.76 -18.48
N ILE A 251 3.56 -10.99 -19.61
CA ILE A 251 2.77 -9.99 -20.33
C ILE A 251 1.31 -10.00 -19.83
N VAL A 252 0.73 -11.20 -19.68
CA VAL A 252 -0.69 -11.36 -19.38
C VAL A 252 -0.97 -11.25 -17.89
N ASP A 253 -0.11 -11.78 -17.01
CA ASP A 253 -0.33 -11.83 -15.57
C ASP A 253 0.00 -10.52 -14.83
N VAL A 254 0.17 -9.43 -15.58
CA VAL A 254 0.23 -8.09 -15.02
C VAL A 254 -1.20 -7.66 -14.66
N PRO A 255 -1.52 -7.44 -13.36
CA PRO A 255 -2.85 -7.11 -12.86
C PRO A 255 -3.23 -5.69 -13.30
N THR A 256 -3.73 -5.56 -14.52
CA THR A 256 -4.11 -4.29 -15.17
C THR A 256 -5.34 -4.52 -16.03
N PRO A 257 -6.27 -3.55 -16.12
CA PRO A 257 -7.41 -3.67 -17.03
C PRO A 257 -6.95 -3.77 -18.48
N LEU A 258 -7.59 -4.64 -19.26
CA LEU A 258 -7.39 -4.67 -20.71
C LEU A 258 -8.20 -3.53 -21.33
N THR A 259 -7.53 -2.60 -21.99
CA THR A 259 -8.13 -1.44 -22.67
C THR A 259 -7.84 -1.55 -24.16
N GLU A 260 -8.64 -0.92 -25.02
CA GLU A 260 -8.36 -0.97 -26.46
C GLU A 260 -6.97 -0.43 -26.81
N ARG A 261 -6.50 0.61 -26.10
CA ARG A 261 -5.17 1.19 -26.32
C ARG A 261 -4.04 0.24 -25.93
N ASN A 262 -4.16 -0.47 -24.80
CA ASN A 262 -3.12 -1.42 -24.40
C ASN A 262 -3.19 -2.74 -25.17
N TRP A 263 -4.38 -3.12 -25.66
CA TRP A 263 -4.58 -4.32 -26.45
C TRP A 263 -3.75 -4.31 -27.72
N ALA A 264 -3.74 -3.21 -28.48
CA ALA A 264 -2.96 -3.12 -29.73
C ALA A 264 -1.47 -3.46 -29.54
N TYR A 265 -0.88 -3.03 -28.43
CA TYR A 265 0.50 -3.36 -28.10
C TYR A 265 0.68 -4.82 -27.64
N LEU A 266 -0.27 -5.32 -26.85
CA LEU A 266 -0.24 -6.69 -26.34
C LEU A 266 -0.44 -7.69 -27.47
N GLU A 267 -1.35 -7.42 -28.39
CA GLU A 267 -1.65 -8.24 -29.57
C GLU A 267 -0.38 -8.55 -30.37
N ILE A 268 0.39 -7.53 -30.74
CA ILE A 268 1.64 -7.68 -31.49
C ILE A 268 2.59 -8.66 -30.79
N LYS A 269 2.77 -8.50 -29.47
CA LYS A 269 3.65 -9.37 -28.70
C LYS A 269 3.13 -10.79 -28.59
N LEU A 270 1.86 -10.96 -28.27
CA LEU A 270 1.26 -12.27 -28.07
C LEU A 270 1.21 -13.07 -29.37
N VAL A 271 0.83 -12.42 -30.48
CA VAL A 271 0.85 -13.03 -31.82
C VAL A 271 2.26 -13.43 -32.23
N SER A 272 3.28 -12.61 -31.91
CA SER A 272 4.67 -12.99 -32.18
C SER A 272 5.09 -14.26 -31.45
N LEU A 273 4.69 -14.42 -30.18
CA LEU A 273 5.01 -15.62 -29.38
C LEU A 273 4.31 -16.86 -29.95
N ILE A 274 3.03 -16.73 -30.33
CA ILE A 274 2.26 -17.82 -30.94
C ILE A 274 2.88 -18.22 -32.29
N THR A 275 3.27 -17.26 -33.12
CA THR A 275 3.88 -17.51 -34.43
C THR A 275 5.22 -18.22 -34.30
N VAL A 276 6.06 -17.81 -33.33
CA VAL A 276 7.32 -18.50 -33.01
C VAL A 276 7.03 -19.94 -32.57
N SER A 277 6.01 -20.16 -31.74
CA SER A 277 5.60 -21.51 -31.33
C SER A 277 5.22 -22.38 -32.53
N ARG A 278 4.41 -21.85 -33.47
CA ARG A 278 4.04 -22.55 -34.71
C ARG A 278 5.24 -22.92 -35.56
N SER A 279 6.24 -22.05 -35.69
CA SER A 279 7.46 -22.34 -36.46
C SER A 279 8.37 -23.41 -35.83
N GLN A 280 8.13 -23.76 -34.55
CA GLN A 280 8.87 -24.79 -33.83
C GLN A 280 8.18 -26.16 -33.86
N ILE A 281 6.94 -26.24 -34.37
CA ILE A 281 6.24 -27.52 -34.59
C ILE A 281 6.70 -28.05 -35.96
N PRO A 282 7.38 -29.21 -36.04
CA PRO A 282 7.73 -29.81 -37.31
C PRO A 282 6.45 -30.14 -38.10
N ASP A 283 6.43 -29.81 -39.39
CA ASP A 283 5.43 -30.32 -40.33
C ASP A 283 5.49 -31.85 -40.29
N ILE A 284 4.53 -32.50 -39.64
CA ILE A 284 4.30 -33.93 -39.85
C ILE A 284 3.58 -34.00 -41.19
N GLN A 285 4.35 -34.03 -42.28
CA GLN A 285 3.80 -34.43 -43.57
C GLN A 285 3.34 -35.88 -43.44
N GLU A 286 2.04 -36.08 -43.64
CA GLU A 286 1.44 -37.39 -43.89
C GLU A 286 2.15 -38.03 -45.08
N GLU A 287 3.05 -38.99 -44.84
CA GLU A 287 3.38 -40.02 -45.83
C GLU A 287 2.18 -40.96 -45.95
N ASN A 288 1.17 -40.52 -46.69
CA ASN A 288 0.23 -41.41 -47.38
C ASN A 288 0.66 -41.47 -48.85
N GLY A 289 1.22 -42.60 -49.25
CA GLY A 289 1.55 -42.96 -50.64
C GLY A 289 2.26 -44.32 -50.61
N GLU A 290 1.50 -45.41 -50.63
CA GLU A 290 1.33 -46.25 -51.83
C GLU A 290 2.65 -46.88 -52.30
N ASP A 291 2.89 -48.12 -51.87
CA ASP A 291 3.22 -49.27 -52.73
C ASP A 291 2.84 -50.58 -52.03
#